data_AF-X1S4E2-F1
#
_entry.id   AF-X1S4E2-F1
#
_cell.length_a   1.000
_cell.length_b   1.000
_cell.length_c   1.000
_cell.angle_alpha   90.00
_cell.angle_beta   90.00
_cell.angle_gamma   90.00
#
_symmetry.space_group_name_H-M   'P 1'
#
loop_
_entity.id
_entity.type
_entity.pdbx_description
1 polymer ?
#
loop_
_entity_poly.entity_id
_entity_poly.type
_entity_poly.pdbx_seq_one_letter_code
_entity_poly.pdbx_strand_id
1 'polypeptide(L)'
;MISIEPKKKKKVGVGFHFQNSRPVEYDIRLLDIFYKLGVKVIQLTYNEKNMVGDGCTELTDCGLSKFGKKMIKRMNKLEMVVDLSHVGYKTSMEALEVSEDPVMFSHSNAWKVCPSKRNIKDDQIKALANKKGVIGMNAFPAFVKKKQADSQ
;
A
#
# COMPACT_ATOMS: atom_id res chain seq x y z
N MET A 1 5.49 -11.97 12.24
CA MET A 1 4.57 -11.42 13.28
C MET A 1 5.14 -10.13 13.89
N ILE A 2 4.37 -9.02 13.92
CA ILE A 2 4.77 -7.77 14.61
C ILE A 2 4.63 -7.97 16.13
N SER A 3 5.70 -7.73 16.88
CA SER A 3 5.72 -8.00 18.33
C SER A 3 4.86 -7.03 19.13
N ILE A 4 4.04 -7.56 20.03
CA ILE A 4 3.26 -6.79 21.02
C ILE A 4 4.00 -6.59 22.34
N GLU A 5 5.23 -7.10 22.48
CA GLU A 5 6.04 -6.96 23.69
C GLU A 5 6.27 -5.52 24.15
N PRO A 6 6.54 -4.54 23.26
CA PRO A 6 6.76 -3.17 23.70
C PRO A 6 5.58 -2.65 24.52
N LYS A 7 4.34 -2.93 24.10
CA LYS A 7 3.12 -2.53 24.82
C LYS A 7 3.07 -3.13 26.22
N LYS A 8 3.39 -4.43 26.37
CA LYS A 8 3.45 -5.09 27.69
C LYS A 8 4.52 -4.46 28.60
N LYS A 9 5.62 -3.99 28.02
CA LYS A 9 6.75 -3.37 28.71
C LYS A 9 6.63 -1.83 28.83
N LYS A 10 5.48 -1.24 28.50
CA LYS A 10 5.25 0.23 28.45
C LYS A 10 6.28 0.98 27.59
N LYS A 11 6.71 0.36 26.50
CA LYS A 11 7.63 0.93 25.48
C LYS A 11 6.88 1.16 24.17
N VAL A 12 7.41 2.07 23.35
CA VAL A 12 6.95 2.29 21.98
C VAL A 12 7.54 1.23 21.06
N GLY A 13 6.69 0.55 20.30
CA GLY A 13 7.13 -0.33 19.22
C GLY A 13 7.38 0.48 17.95
N VAL A 14 8.50 0.25 17.29
CA VAL A 14 8.82 0.86 16.00
C VAL A 14 8.82 -0.25 14.94
N GLY A 15 7.98 -0.09 13.93
CA GLY A 15 7.93 -0.98 12.77
C GLY A 15 8.51 -0.27 11.55
N PHE A 16 9.38 -0.94 10.80
CA PHE A 16 9.96 -0.39 9.58
C PHE A 16 9.04 -0.65 8.38
N HIS A 17 8.72 0.44 7.67
CA HIS A 17 7.83 0.48 6.52
C HIS A 17 8.45 1.32 5.41
N PHE A 18 8.54 0.78 4.20
CA PHE A 18 8.88 1.57 3.00
C PHE A 18 7.63 2.04 2.29
N GLN A 19 7.50 3.34 2.06
CA GLN A 19 6.43 3.92 1.25
C GLN A 19 6.68 3.81 -0.27
N ASN A 20 7.74 3.13 -0.70
CA ASN A 20 7.96 2.82 -2.11
C ASN A 20 8.80 1.56 -2.24
N SER A 21 8.55 0.75 -3.25
CA SER A 21 9.36 -0.42 -3.60
C SER A 21 10.64 -0.09 -4.33
N ARG A 22 10.88 1.19 -4.71
CA ARG A 22 12.11 1.63 -5.40
C ARG A 22 13.43 1.09 -4.83
N PRO A 23 13.64 0.99 -3.50
CA PRO A 23 14.86 0.40 -2.94
C PRO A 23 15.09 -1.08 -3.30
N VAL A 24 14.08 -1.80 -3.79
CA VAL A 24 14.19 -3.18 -4.29
C VAL A 24 14.71 -3.22 -5.74
N GLU A 25 14.70 -2.07 -6.43
CA GLU A 25 15.14 -1.93 -7.82
C GLU A 25 14.51 -3.01 -8.73
N TYR A 26 15.34 -3.81 -9.42
CA TYR A 26 14.92 -5.00 -10.17
C TYR A 26 15.48 -6.30 -9.57
N ASP A 27 15.99 -6.25 -8.33
CA ASP A 27 16.56 -7.39 -7.64
C ASP A 27 15.66 -7.85 -6.49
N ILE A 28 14.87 -8.88 -6.76
CA ILE A 28 13.92 -9.43 -5.80
C ILE A 28 14.59 -9.98 -4.52
N ARG A 29 15.89 -10.28 -4.56
CA ARG A 29 16.67 -10.76 -3.40
C ARG A 29 16.85 -9.67 -2.34
N LEU A 30 16.71 -8.39 -2.70
CA LEU A 30 16.78 -7.30 -1.74
C LEU A 30 15.64 -7.37 -0.71
N LEU A 31 14.49 -7.97 -1.05
CA LEU A 31 13.40 -8.20 -0.10
C LEU A 31 13.85 -9.05 1.09
N ASP A 32 14.63 -10.11 0.85
CA ASP A 32 15.17 -10.96 1.90
C ASP A 32 16.08 -10.19 2.85
N ILE A 33 16.90 -9.29 2.28
CA ILE A 33 17.80 -8.44 3.06
C ILE A 33 16.99 -7.47 3.90
N PHE A 34 16.04 -6.74 3.31
CA PHE A 34 15.18 -5.80 4.04
C PHE A 34 14.36 -6.50 5.13
N TYR A 35 13.85 -7.70 4.86
CA TYR A 35 13.13 -8.49 5.84
C TYR A 35 13.99 -8.85 7.06
N LYS A 36 15.24 -9.27 6.82
CA LYS A 36 16.23 -9.56 7.87
C LYS A 36 16.61 -8.31 8.66
N LEU A 37 16.65 -7.15 8.01
CA LEU A 37 16.89 -5.85 8.64
C LEU A 37 15.65 -5.29 9.38
N GLY A 38 14.51 -5.99 9.34
CA GLY A 38 13.33 -5.66 10.13
C GLY A 38 12.23 -4.91 9.38
N VAL A 39 12.36 -4.67 8.08
CA VAL A 39 11.27 -4.14 7.25
C VAL A 39 10.20 -5.20 7.10
N LYS A 40 8.96 -4.88 7.50
CA LYS A 40 7.82 -5.83 7.46
C LYS A 40 6.67 -5.37 6.57
N VAL A 41 6.71 -4.12 6.11
CA VAL A 41 5.69 -3.55 5.23
C VAL A 41 6.40 -2.84 4.09
N ILE A 42 5.93 -3.04 2.86
CA ILE A 42 6.38 -2.27 1.70
C ILE A 42 5.16 -1.87 0.86
N GLN A 43 5.05 -0.58 0.59
CA GLN A 43 4.10 0.00 -0.34
C GLN A 43 4.60 -0.17 -1.78
N LEU A 44 3.72 -0.63 -2.68
CA LEU A 44 4.15 -1.03 -4.04
C LEU A 44 4.65 0.15 -4.87
N THR A 45 4.04 1.33 -4.74
CA THR A 45 4.41 2.55 -5.48
C THR A 45 4.31 3.77 -4.57
N TYR A 46 4.77 4.93 -5.03
CA TYR A 46 4.51 6.21 -4.39
C TYR A 46 4.15 7.24 -5.45
N ASN A 47 2.84 7.46 -5.67
CA ASN A 47 2.26 8.45 -6.58
C ASN A 47 2.49 8.17 -8.07
N GLU A 48 3.72 7.91 -8.46
CA GLU A 48 4.19 7.71 -9.83
C GLU A 48 4.44 6.23 -10.15
N LYS A 49 4.66 5.95 -11.42
CA LYS A 49 5.12 4.66 -11.94
C LYS A 49 6.50 4.27 -11.41
N ASN A 50 6.66 2.99 -11.15
CA ASN A 50 7.96 2.36 -10.88
C ASN A 50 8.02 0.95 -11.52
N MET A 51 9.04 0.16 -11.18
CA MET A 51 9.23 -1.19 -11.74
C MET A 51 8.11 -2.17 -11.40
N VAL A 52 7.30 -1.89 -10.38
CA VAL A 52 6.25 -2.78 -9.86
C VAL A 52 4.90 -2.49 -10.50
N GLY A 53 4.56 -1.22 -10.71
CA GLY A 53 3.30 -0.79 -11.32
C GLY A 53 3.12 0.72 -11.28
N ASP A 54 1.88 1.16 -11.46
CA ASP A 54 1.54 2.57 -11.57
C ASP A 54 0.97 3.11 -10.26
N GLY A 55 1.40 4.32 -9.89
CA GLY A 55 0.88 5.01 -8.72
C GLY A 55 -0.42 5.76 -9.01
N CYS A 56 -1.15 6.10 -7.96
CA CYS A 56 -2.48 6.72 -8.05
C CYS A 56 -2.52 8.12 -8.69
N THR A 57 -1.38 8.80 -8.82
CA THR A 57 -1.31 10.12 -9.48
C THR A 57 -0.58 10.07 -10.81
N GLU A 58 -0.09 8.90 -11.22
CA GLU A 58 0.47 8.68 -12.55
C GLU A 58 -0.58 9.01 -13.63
N LEU A 59 -0.11 9.45 -14.79
CA LEU A 59 -0.99 9.75 -15.91
C LEU A 59 -1.67 8.48 -16.45
N THR A 60 -0.95 7.35 -16.40
CA THR A 60 -1.43 6.01 -16.73
C THR A 60 -1.67 5.18 -15.47
N ASP A 61 -2.49 4.14 -15.60
CA ASP A 61 -2.58 3.07 -14.59
C ASP A 61 -2.67 1.72 -15.31
N CYS A 62 -1.50 1.23 -15.74
CA CYS A 62 -1.39 0.05 -16.57
C CYS A 62 -1.55 -1.27 -15.80
N GLY A 63 -1.58 -1.24 -14.47
CA GLY A 63 -1.64 -2.44 -13.62
C GLY A 63 -0.27 -2.89 -13.14
N LEU A 64 -0.19 -4.13 -12.63
CA LEU A 64 1.07 -4.69 -12.16
C LEU A 64 1.97 -5.11 -13.32
N SER A 65 3.26 -4.80 -13.20
CA SER A 65 4.27 -5.37 -14.07
C SER A 65 4.49 -6.86 -13.77
N LYS A 66 5.17 -7.57 -14.69
CA LYS A 66 5.63 -8.95 -14.43
C LYS A 66 6.51 -9.04 -13.18
N PHE A 67 7.34 -8.02 -12.95
CA PHE A 67 8.18 -7.94 -11.76
C PHE A 67 7.34 -7.68 -10.50
N GLY A 68 6.35 -6.78 -10.57
CA GLY A 68 5.44 -6.52 -9.46
C GLY A 68 4.70 -7.76 -8.99
N LYS A 69 4.20 -8.60 -9.92
CA LYS A 69 3.58 -9.88 -9.58
C LYS A 69 4.55 -10.84 -8.87
N LYS A 70 5.82 -10.90 -9.31
CA LYS A 70 6.85 -11.70 -8.64
C LYS A 70 7.17 -11.15 -7.24
N MET A 71 7.28 -9.82 -7.12
CA MET A 71 7.56 -9.13 -5.87
C MET A 71 6.50 -9.44 -4.82
N ILE A 72 5.21 -9.30 -5.15
CA ILE A 72 4.09 -9.62 -4.24
C ILE A 72 4.19 -11.06 -3.75
N LYS A 73 4.41 -12.03 -4.66
CA LYS A 73 4.57 -13.44 -4.27
C LYS A 73 5.77 -13.68 -3.35
N ARG A 74 6.88 -12.96 -3.55
CA ARG A 74 8.03 -13.05 -2.63
C ARG A 74 7.73 -12.42 -1.28
N MET A 75 7.04 -11.28 -1.26
CA MET A 75 6.58 -10.64 -0.02
C MET A 75 5.66 -11.57 0.78
N ASN A 76 4.69 -12.24 0.14
CA ASN A 76 3.84 -13.23 0.80
C ASN A 76 4.67 -14.37 1.41
N LYS A 77 5.61 -14.95 0.65
CA LYS A 77 6.53 -16.00 1.15
C LYS A 77 7.40 -15.57 2.33
N LEU A 78 7.68 -14.26 2.46
CA LEU A 78 8.46 -13.70 3.57
C LEU A 78 7.56 -13.25 4.73
N GLU A 79 6.24 -13.34 4.60
CA GLU A 79 5.27 -12.74 5.54
C GLU A 79 5.44 -11.22 5.68
N MET A 80 5.77 -10.55 4.56
CA MET A 80 5.78 -9.09 4.45
C MET A 80 4.40 -8.61 4.01
N VAL A 81 3.90 -7.56 4.67
CA VAL A 81 2.62 -6.95 4.31
C VAL A 81 2.81 -6.08 3.07
N VAL A 82 1.94 -6.30 2.07
CA VAL A 82 1.81 -5.43 0.90
C VAL A 82 0.92 -4.26 1.26
N ASP A 83 1.44 -3.04 1.10
CA ASP A 83 0.66 -1.81 1.24
C ASP A 83 0.31 -1.21 -0.14
N LEU A 84 -0.94 -0.77 -0.25
CA LEU A 84 -1.58 -0.28 -1.46
C LEU A 84 -1.95 1.21 -1.37
N SER A 85 -1.63 1.90 -0.27
CA SER A 85 -1.65 3.35 -0.28
C SER A 85 -0.71 3.87 -1.38
N HIS A 86 -1.06 5.01 -1.99
CA HIS A 86 -0.38 5.58 -3.17
C HIS A 86 -0.37 4.75 -4.46
N VAL A 87 -0.95 3.55 -4.48
CA VAL A 87 -1.03 2.67 -5.65
C VAL A 87 -2.22 3.02 -6.54
N GLY A 88 -2.04 2.93 -7.86
CA GLY A 88 -3.10 3.10 -8.85
C GLY A 88 -4.28 2.16 -8.62
N TYR A 89 -5.47 2.55 -9.08
CA TYR A 89 -6.67 1.73 -8.98
C TYR A 89 -6.45 0.33 -9.60
N LYS A 90 -6.07 0.25 -10.88
CA LYS A 90 -5.86 -1.01 -11.59
C LYS A 90 -4.72 -1.80 -10.95
N THR A 91 -3.60 -1.13 -10.67
CA THR A 91 -2.45 -1.75 -9.99
C THR A 91 -2.84 -2.35 -8.63
N SER A 92 -3.66 -1.66 -7.84
CA SER A 92 -4.11 -2.15 -6.53
C SER A 92 -5.12 -3.29 -6.62
N MET A 93 -6.03 -3.26 -7.61
CA MET A 93 -6.98 -4.35 -7.86
C MET A 93 -6.26 -5.63 -8.29
N GLU A 94 -5.28 -5.53 -9.20
CA GLU A 94 -4.46 -6.67 -9.57
C GLU A 94 -3.60 -7.17 -8.38
N ALA A 95 -3.13 -6.29 -7.51
CA ALA A 95 -2.40 -6.69 -6.30
C ALA A 95 -3.29 -7.45 -5.31
N LEU A 96 -4.54 -7.02 -5.15
CA LEU A 96 -5.56 -7.73 -4.37
C LEU A 96 -5.85 -9.12 -4.93
N GLU A 97 -5.88 -9.27 -6.25
CA GLU A 97 -6.05 -10.58 -6.90
C GLU A 97 -4.83 -11.48 -6.73
N VAL A 98 -3.63 -10.93 -6.95
CA VAL A 98 -2.37 -11.69 -6.97
C VAL A 98 -1.88 -12.07 -5.57
N SER A 99 -2.10 -11.23 -4.55
CA SER A 99 -1.64 -11.50 -3.18
C SER A 99 -2.40 -12.68 -2.58
N GLU A 100 -1.65 -13.65 -2.06
CA GLU A 100 -2.19 -14.82 -1.35
C GLU A 100 -2.52 -14.47 0.10
N ASP A 101 -1.81 -13.50 0.69
CA ASP A 101 -2.05 -13.01 2.05
C ASP A 101 -2.87 -11.71 2.10
N PRO A 102 -3.43 -11.35 3.27
CA PRO A 102 -4.01 -10.03 3.50
C PRO A 102 -3.07 -8.88 3.13
N VAL A 103 -3.63 -7.88 2.46
CA VAL A 103 -2.94 -6.62 2.12
C VAL A 103 -3.53 -5.47 2.93
N MET A 104 -2.93 -4.29 2.86
CA MET A 104 -3.46 -3.10 3.52
C MET A 104 -3.49 -1.88 2.61
N PHE A 105 -4.32 -0.92 2.97
CA PHE A 105 -4.12 0.48 2.63
C PHE A 105 -3.78 1.21 3.93
N SER A 106 -2.50 1.49 4.19
CA SER A 106 -2.10 1.99 5.51
C SER A 106 -2.57 3.41 5.84
N HIS A 107 -2.86 4.22 4.82
CA HIS A 107 -3.32 5.60 4.98
C HIS A 107 -4.12 6.06 3.74
N SER A 108 -5.38 5.63 3.68
CA SER A 108 -6.33 6.01 2.64
C SER A 108 -7.74 6.20 3.20
N ASN A 109 -8.57 7.02 2.53
CA ASN A 109 -9.98 7.21 2.87
C ASN A 109 -10.90 6.77 1.73
N ALA A 110 -12.20 6.82 1.96
CA ALA A 110 -13.20 6.53 0.94
C ALA A 110 -13.31 7.67 -0.09
N TRP A 111 -13.18 7.32 -1.37
CA TRP A 111 -13.28 8.25 -2.50
C TRP A 111 -14.66 8.92 -2.56
N LYS A 112 -15.71 8.17 -2.21
CA LYS A 112 -17.09 8.67 -2.18
C LYS A 112 -17.30 9.80 -1.17
N VAL A 113 -16.50 9.85 -0.10
CA VAL A 113 -16.55 10.93 0.91
C VAL A 113 -15.72 12.13 0.45
N CYS A 114 -14.53 11.89 -0.10
CA CYS A 114 -13.69 12.94 -0.66
C CYS A 114 -13.04 12.42 -1.96
N PRO A 115 -13.42 12.95 -3.15
CA PRO A 115 -13.00 12.42 -4.44
C PRO A 115 -11.57 12.87 -4.81
N SER A 116 -10.61 12.39 -4.05
CA SER A 116 -9.17 12.54 -4.30
C SER A 116 -8.62 11.31 -5.01
N LYS A 117 -7.64 11.48 -5.92
CA LYS A 117 -6.88 10.36 -6.49
C LYS A 117 -6.22 9.49 -5.41
N ARG A 118 -6.01 10.02 -4.20
CA ARG A 118 -5.43 9.29 -3.06
C ARG A 118 -6.41 8.42 -2.28
N ASN A 119 -7.71 8.60 -2.51
CA ASN A 119 -8.77 7.85 -1.84
C ASN A 119 -9.27 6.70 -2.71
N ILE A 120 -9.74 5.64 -2.04
CA ILE A 120 -10.08 4.36 -2.66
C ILE A 120 -11.58 4.23 -2.89
N LYS A 121 -11.95 3.58 -3.99
CA LYS A 121 -13.33 3.36 -4.42
C LYS A 121 -13.99 2.21 -3.63
N ASP A 122 -15.32 2.19 -3.63
CA ASP A 122 -16.12 1.22 -2.86
C ASP A 122 -15.85 -0.25 -3.26
N ASP A 123 -15.51 -0.49 -4.53
CA ASP A 123 -15.11 -1.81 -5.03
C ASP A 123 -13.72 -2.25 -4.54
N GLN A 124 -12.74 -1.34 -4.46
CA GLN A 124 -11.45 -1.60 -3.81
C GLN A 124 -11.65 -1.94 -2.33
N ILE A 125 -12.53 -1.22 -1.63
CA ILE A 125 -12.86 -1.47 -0.22
C ILE A 125 -13.47 -2.86 -0.05
N LYS A 126 -14.42 -3.26 -0.92
CA LYS A 126 -15.03 -4.60 -0.88
C LYS A 126 -14.02 -5.70 -1.20
N ALA A 127 -13.19 -5.51 -2.23
CA ALA A 127 -12.15 -6.47 -2.59
C ALA A 127 -11.13 -6.66 -1.46
N LEU A 128 -10.74 -5.58 -0.79
CA LEU A 128 -9.89 -5.61 0.39
C LEU A 128 -10.54 -6.36 1.55
N ALA A 129 -11.81 -6.11 1.84
CA ALA A 129 -12.55 -6.81 2.89
C ALA A 129 -12.62 -8.33 2.62
N ASN A 130 -12.86 -8.73 1.37
CA ASN A 130 -12.82 -10.14 0.95
C ASN A 130 -11.43 -10.77 1.13
N LYS A 131 -10.36 -9.97 0.97
CA LYS A 131 -8.97 -10.36 1.25
C LYS A 131 -8.61 -10.30 2.74
N LYS A 132 -9.56 -9.96 3.62
CA LYS A 132 -9.34 -9.74 5.07
C LYS A 132 -8.29 -8.66 5.35
N GLY A 133 -8.14 -7.72 4.43
CA GLY A 133 -7.23 -6.60 4.56
C GLY A 133 -7.77 -5.49 5.45
N VAL A 134 -6.95 -4.46 5.67
CA VAL A 134 -7.27 -3.33 6.56
C VAL A 134 -7.04 -1.99 5.90
N ILE A 135 -7.82 -0.98 6.33
CA ILE A 135 -7.65 0.41 5.92
C ILE A 135 -7.27 1.22 7.15
N GLY A 136 -6.11 1.86 7.12
CA GLY A 136 -5.77 2.92 8.06
C GLY A 136 -6.33 4.24 7.56
N MET A 137 -7.16 4.90 8.37
CA MET A 137 -7.74 6.20 8.02
C MET A 137 -6.66 7.29 7.97
N ASN A 138 -6.72 8.14 6.95
CA ASN A 138 -5.75 9.20 6.71
C ASN A 138 -6.32 10.56 7.15
N ALA A 139 -5.61 11.24 8.04
CA ALA A 139 -5.99 12.56 8.55
C ALA A 139 -5.51 13.74 7.68
N PHE A 140 -4.88 13.50 6.53
CA PHE A 140 -4.41 14.57 5.65
C PHE A 140 -5.61 15.37 5.10
N PRO A 141 -5.71 16.69 5.37
CA PRO A 141 -6.95 17.44 5.16
C PRO A 141 -7.54 17.35 3.76
N ALA A 142 -6.68 17.38 2.73
CA ALA A 142 -7.10 17.30 1.33
C ALA A 142 -7.76 15.96 0.95
N PHE A 143 -7.64 14.93 1.79
CA PHE A 143 -8.25 13.60 1.58
C PHE A 143 -9.45 13.35 2.51
N VAL A 144 -9.73 14.27 3.43
CA VAL A 144 -10.86 14.18 4.37
C VAL A 144 -12.05 14.99 3.86
N LYS A 145 -11.80 16.21 3.40
CA LYS A 145 -12.83 17.10 2.86
C LYS A 145 -12.26 17.87 1.68
N LYS A 146 -13.02 17.93 0.57
CA LYS A 146 -12.66 18.80 -0.54
C LYS A 146 -12.81 20.25 -0.08
N LYS A 147 -11.77 21.07 -0.29
CA LYS A 147 -11.87 22.52 -0.07
C LYS A 147 -13.00 23.02 -0.98
N GLN A 148 -14.02 23.66 -0.41
CA GLN A 148 -15.00 24.37 -1.23
C GLN A 148 -14.21 25.45 -1.99
N ALA A 149 -14.42 25.57 -3.30
CA ALA A 149 -13.95 26.74 -4.01
C ALA A 149 -14.75 27.91 -3.45
N ASP A 150 -14.07 28.93 -2.95
CA ASP A 150 -14.73 30.17 -2.58
C ASP A 150 -15.44 30.67 -3.84
N SER A 151 -16.76 30.74 -3.80
CA SER A 151 -17.56 31.37 -4.84
C SER A 151 -17.23 32.86 -4.83
N GLN A 152 -16.36 33.27 -5.75
CA GLN A 152 -16.19 34.67 -6.16
C GLN A 152 -17.30 35.04 -7.14
#